data_AF-A0A2V6I0K8-F1
#
_entry.id   AF-A0A2V6I0K8-F1
#
_cell.length_a   1.000
_cell.length_b   1.000
_cell.length_c   1.000
_cell.angle_alpha   90.00
_cell.angle_beta   90.00
_cell.angle_gamma   90.00
#
_symmetry.space_group_name_H-M   'P 1'
#
loop_
_entity.id
_entity.type
_entity.pdbx_description
1 polymer ?
#
loop_
_entity_poly.entity_id
_entity_poly.type
_entity_poly.pdbx_seq_one_letter_code
_entity_poly.pdbx_strand_id
1 'polypeptide(L)' 'MPVGAVYDRGSGPGVWIVDDKSEVKFRLVQIDSIGREEVVVSHGVQVREKVVALGAHLLHEGQVVNSAKGESYAKF' A
#
# COMPACT_ATOMS: atom_id res chain seq x y z
N MET A 1 3.26 8.37 0.34
CA MET A 1 3.65 6.94 0.33
C MET A 1 4.35 6.62 -0.98
N PRO A 2 5.20 5.59 -1.08
CA PRO A 2 5.90 5.27 -2.32
C PRO A 2 4.94 4.96 -3.47
N VAL A 3 5.25 5.43 -4.68
CA VAL A 3 4.43 5.17 -5.87
C VAL A 3 4.29 3.66 -6.15
N GLY A 4 5.32 2.86 -5.85
CA GLY A 4 5.33 1.41 -6.01
C GLY A 4 4.39 0.64 -5.07
N ALA A 5 3.79 1.31 -4.09
CA ALA A 5 2.76 0.73 -3.22
C ALA A 5 1.39 0.60 -3.91
N VAL A 6 1.14 1.42 -4.93
CA VAL A 6 -0.13 1.43 -5.67
C VAL A 6 -0.11 0.35 -6.73
N TYR A 7 -1.20 -0.40 -6.80
CA TYR A 7 -1.44 -1.41 -7.80
C TYR A 7 -2.86 -1.26 -8.35
N ASP A 8 -2.99 -1.27 -9.68
CA ASP A 8 -4.28 -1.29 -10.35
C ASP A 8 -4.55 -2.71 -10.88
N ARG A 9 -5.67 -3.28 -10.45
CA ARG A 9 -6.11 -4.65 -10.80
C ARG A 9 -7.17 -4.68 -11.91
N GLY A 10 -7.38 -3.56 -12.60
CA GLY A 10 -8.44 -3.36 -13.60
C GLY A 10 -9.70 -2.67 -13.06
N SER A 11 -9.76 -2.41 -11.75
CA SER A 11 -10.88 -1.71 -11.09
C SER A 11 -10.47 -0.37 -10.47
N GLY A 12 -9.31 0.16 -10.87
CA GLY A 12 -8.74 1.39 -10.34
C GLY A 12 -7.61 1.16 -9.34
N PRO A 13 -6.95 2.25 -8.90
CA PRO A 13 -5.80 2.18 -8.03
C PRO A 13 -6.18 1.69 -6.63
N GLY A 14 -5.39 0.78 -6.09
CA GLY A 14 -5.49 0.33 -4.72
C GLY A 14 -4.13 0.03 -4.12
N VAL A 15 -4.12 -0.29 -2.83
CA VAL A 15 -2.94 -0.68 -2.08
C VAL A 15 -3.22 -1.96 -1.29
N TRP A 16 -2.16 -2.64 -0.87
CA TRP A 16 -2.25 -3.78 0.03
C TRP A 16 -2.04 -3.32 1.47
N ILE A 17 -3.06 -3.48 2.32
CA ILE A 17 -2.99 -3.23 3.76
C ILE A 17 -2.60 -4.51 4.46
N VAL A 18 -1.58 -4.46 5.31
CA VAL A 18 -1.14 -5.59 6.14
C VAL A 18 -1.88 -5.54 7.48
N ASP A 19 -2.58 -6.62 7.82
CA ASP A 19 -3.27 -6.73 9.10
C ASP A 19 -2.36 -7.28 10.22
N ASP A 20 -2.93 -7.44 11.42
CA ASP A 20 -2.19 -7.91 12.60
C ASP A 20 -1.74 -9.38 12.50
N LYS A 21 -2.31 -10.15 11.57
CA LYS A 21 -1.89 -11.53 11.27
C LYS A 21 -0.85 -11.59 10.16
N SER A 22 -0.38 -10.44 9.69
CA SER A 22 0.51 -10.31 8.53
C SER A 22 -0.11 -10.81 7.22
N GLU A 23 -1.45 -10.79 7.12
CA GLU A 23 -2.16 -11.05 5.87
C GLU A 23 -2.42 -9.73 5.14
N VAL A 24 -2.40 -9.75 3.81
CA VAL A 24 -2.68 -8.56 2.99
C VAL A 24 -4.12 -8.52 2.51
N LYS A 25 -4.70 -7.32 2.51
CA LYS A 25 -6.03 -7.03 1.96
C LYS A 25 -5.96 -5.91 0.94
N PHE A 26 -6.53 -6.12 -0.23
CA PHE A 26 -6.57 -5.08 -1.26
C PHE A 26 -7.62 -4.03 -0.91
N ARG A 27 -7.23 -2.76 -1.01
CA ARG A 27 -8.15 -1.65 -0.76
C ARG A 27 -7.98 -0.58 -1.81
N LEU A 28 -9.09 -0.17 -2.43
CA LEU A 28 -9.10 0.95 -3.36
C LEU A 28 -8.72 2.25 -2.65
N VAL A 29 -7.98 3.09 -3.35
CA VAL A 29 -7.56 4.41 -2.85
C VAL A 29 -7.96 5.49 -3.83
N GLN A 30 -8.17 6.69 -3.30
CA GLN A 30 -8.31 7.88 -4.13
C GLN A 30 -6.99 8.64 -4.13
N ILE A 31 -6.38 8.76 -5.30
CA ILE A 31 -5.14 9.52 -5.48
C ILE A 31 -5.48 11.00 -5.63
N ASP A 32 -4.79 11.84 -4.89
CA ASP A 32 -4.87 13.30 -4.99
C ASP A 32 -3.79 13.84 -5.95
N SER A 33 -2.54 13.39 -5.78
CA SER A 33 -1.43 13.76 -6.67
C SER A 33 -0.35 12.69 -6.73
N ILE A 34 0.37 12.63 -7.85
CA ILE A 34 1.50 11.71 -8.08
C ILE A 34 2.76 12.55 -8.32
N GLY A 35 3.77 12.34 -7.48
CA GLY A 35 5.12 12.88 -7.63
C GLY A 35 6.07 11.88 -8.30
N ARG A 36 7.38 12.15 -8.25
CA ARG A 36 8.39 11.26 -8.86
C ARG A 36 8.52 9.91 -8.14
N GLU A 37 8.50 9.93 -6.82
CA GLU A 37 8.75 8.74 -5.99
C GLU A 37 7.58 8.44 -5.05
N GLU A 38 6.71 9.43 -4.84
CA GLU A 38 5.62 9.37 -3.89
C GLU A 38 4.27 9.69 -4.52
N VAL A 39 3.22 9.14 -3.92
CA VAL A 39 1.83 9.45 -4.20
C VAL A 39 1.15 9.96 -2.93
N VAL A 40 0.29 10.96 -3.12
CA VAL A 40 -0.61 11.50 -2.09
C VAL A 40 -1.98 10.87 -2.32
N VAL A 41 -2.53 10.24 -1.27
CA VAL A 41 -3.88 9.67 -1.28
C VAL A 41 -4.79 10.52 -0.40
N SER A 42 -5.99 10.82 -0.89
CA SER A 42 -7.01 11.54 -0.12
C SER A 42 -7.94 10.58 0.64
N HIS A 43 -8.11 9.35 0.16
CA HIS A 43 -8.99 8.35 0.76
C HIS A 43 -8.43 6.92 0.59
N GLY A 44 -8.90 6.01 1.45
CA GLY A 44 -8.62 4.57 1.35
C GLY A 44 -7.49 4.07 2.25
N VAL A 45 -6.73 4.93 2.92
CA VAL A 45 -5.71 4.54 3.90
C VAL A 45 -5.83 5.39 5.15
N GLN A 46 -5.79 4.75 6.31
CA GLN A 46 -5.82 5.40 7.61
C GLN A 46 -4.42 5.51 8.22
N VAL A 47 -4.25 6.49 9.10
CA VAL A 47 -3.03 6.66 9.88
C VAL A 47 -2.77 5.38 10.69
N ARG A 48 -1.50 4.95 10.75
CA ARG A 48 -1.01 3.71 11.39
C ARG A 48 -1.32 2.40 10.66
N GLU A 49 -2.07 2.41 9.56
CA GLU A 49 -2.16 1.21 8.71
C GLU A 49 -0.84 0.93 8.00
N LYS A 50 -0.45 -0.34 7.96
CA LYS A 50 0.76 -0.78 7.27
C LYS A 50 0.43 -1.06 5.82
N VAL A 51 1.14 -0.41 4.91
CA VAL A 51 0.97 -0.58 3.46
C VAL A 51 2.18 -1.31 2.89
N VAL A 52 1.96 -2.24 1.97
CA VAL A 52 3.05 -2.87 1.22
C VAL A 52 3.62 -1.87 0.21
N ALA A 53 4.91 -1.56 0.34
CA ALA A 53 5.59 -0.61 -0.54
C ALA A 53 6.33 -1.26 -1.72
N LEU A 54 6.62 -2.56 -1.65
CA LEU A 54 7.43 -3.29 -2.63
C LEU A 54 6.75 -4.59 -3.02
N GLY A 55 6.72 -4.88 -4.31
CA GLY A 55 6.13 -6.12 -4.82
C GLY A 55 4.60 -6.15 -4.80
N ALA A 56 3.92 -5.00 -4.74
CA ALA A 56 2.45 -4.93 -4.72
C ALA A 56 1.78 -5.70 -5.88
N HIS A 57 2.40 -5.76 -7.06
CA HIS A 57 1.90 -6.51 -8.21
C HIS A 57 2.02 -8.04 -8.09
N LEU A 58 2.76 -8.55 -7.09
CA LEU A 58 2.98 -9.98 -6.86
C LEU A 58 1.99 -10.57 -5.86
N LEU A 59 1.24 -9.71 -5.15
CA LEU A 59 0.40 -10.11 -4.04
C LEU A 59 -1.02 -10.49 -4.48
N HIS A 60 -1.63 -11.34 -3.66
CA HIS A 60 -3.02 -11.76 -3.76
C HIS A 60 -3.73 -11.60 -2.41
N GLU A 61 -5.06 -11.52 -2.44
CA GLU A 61 -5.88 -11.36 -1.24
C GLU A 61 -5.61 -12.48 -0.21
N GLY A 62 -5.43 -12.12 1.05
CA GLY A 62 -5.17 -13.07 2.15
C GLY A 62 -3.76 -13.66 2.15
N GLN A 63 -2.86 -13.21 1.26
CA GLN A 63 -1.49 -13.70 1.24
C GLN A 63 -0.75 -13.25 2.51
N VAL A 64 -0.13 -14.21 3.21
CA VAL A 64 0.75 -13.93 4.35
C VAL A 64 2.05 -13.33 3.81
N VAL A 65 2.45 -12.19 4.39
CA VAL A 65 3.69 -11.49 4.06
C VAL A 65 4.61 -11.44 5.27
N ASN A 66 5.90 -11.33 5.02
CA ASN A 66 6.87 -11.05 6.08
C ASN A 66 7.38 -9.62 5.89
N SER A 67 7.49 -8.87 6.99
CA SER A 67 8.09 -7.55 6.94
C SER A 67 9.58 -7.69 6.66
N ALA A 68 10.06 -7.10 5.57
CA ALA A 68 11.49 -6.91 5.39
C ALA A 68 12.03 -6.09 6.58
N LYS A 69 13.27 -6.36 7.02
CA LYS A 69 13.98 -5.43 7.90
C LYS A 69 14.26 -4.15 7.09
N GLY A 70 13.34 -3.19 7.09
CA GLY A 70 13.39 -2.00 6.26
C GLY A 70 12.48 -0.88 6.79
N GLU A 71 12.93 0.35 6.63
CA GLU A 71 12.55 1.54 7.40
C GLU A 71 11.06 1.93 7.31
N SER A 72 10.50 2.30 8.47
CA SER A 72 9.18 2.95 8.54
C SER A 72 9.27 4.36 7.97
N TYR A 73 8.64 4.59 6.81
CA TYR A 73 8.45 5.93 6.24
C TYR A 73 7.40 6.70 7.03
N ALA A 74 7.76 7.15 8.23
CA ALA A 74 7.01 8.17 8.96
C ALA A 74 7.52 9.54 8.50
N LYS A 75 6.79 10.21 7.61
CA LYS A 75 6.90 11.67 7.46
C LYS A 75 5.53 12.28 7.72
N PHE A 76 5.59 13.31 8.57
CA PHE A 76 4.56 14.11 9.23
C PHE A 76 3.33 14.43 8.39
#